data_AF-A0AA41S795-F1
#
_entry.id   AF-A0AA41S795-F1
#
_cell.length_a   1.000
_cell.length_b   1.000
_cell.length_c   1.000
_cell.angle_alpha   90.00
_cell.angle_beta   90.00
_cell.angle_gamma   90.00
#
_symmetry.space_group_name_H-M   'P 1'
#
loop_
_entity.id
_entity.type
_entity.pdbx_description
1 polymer ?
#
loop_
_entity_poly.entity_id
_entity_poly.type
_entity_poly.pdbx_seq_one_letter_code
_entity_poly.pdbx_strand_id
1 'polypeptide(L)'
;MDVHQFVSAARSYWVFEVTCLGMNVLEKLNALHQFYVENSISMLSQATTSLHMLEVIKGLMEPKVLDWKAPKALLEYTASSRQRIFESACPPDSKMGFSEDMIKLRKSEFCMEIIKEIMMEIFSSDKKLSLGQIWKVVMLIFVYGSLPVELYQVIANRSDLSRHWKSFFEQFKDSIDSGIVRSSFLLQIKNSLGKTFFPNLRKLSSYISPFHFTYLLERFLYLASSWKSTFFMTKSSLLETLTCENFKLNSISELGTDTSLKAELSSLEVFLLGFGHDILSRKKDTLEWLKKTDGAAKKAYSSLVLRLFIYVCLVCINAENHSDLLCELLVKDDISSFLPVVFRDILDLARPLRYSFGGVSMKVDYNRLSKAFAKVLKIIENPLVVLYIGGRPTFSCVDAIFVDMELILCREDLLNVLYLKGTECVQQDSVIEFETKHLGDENVSSCIIESNIHSSQPSSSFIEEEQVMENGHEDICDLQGGYKTVWHGCDLSSLDKSAMKFNTELLIRVLDAEITKLNLNATSGTEDLKFVIEAENTIDKLKQFLIAHAFKIWHAY
;
A
#
# COMPACT_ATOMS: atom_id res chain seq x y z
N MET A 1 -48.42 13.29 24.10
CA MET A 1 -47.01 12.92 23.87
C MET A 1 -46.19 14.02 24.50
N ASP A 2 -45.32 13.68 25.45
CA ASP A 2 -44.40 14.63 26.07
C ASP A 2 -43.26 14.98 25.09
N VAL A 3 -42.66 16.16 25.18
CA VAL A 3 -41.64 16.65 24.25
C VAL A 3 -40.41 15.76 24.29
N HIS A 4 -40.04 15.22 25.46
CA HIS A 4 -38.99 14.21 25.59
C HIS A 4 -39.29 12.93 24.79
N GLN A 5 -40.55 12.49 24.78
CA GLN A 5 -40.98 11.33 24.00
C GLN A 5 -40.94 11.62 22.49
N PHE A 6 -41.32 12.84 22.09
CA PHE A 6 -41.26 13.25 20.68
C PHE A 6 -39.83 13.34 20.15
N VAL A 7 -38.92 14.01 20.89
CA VAL A 7 -37.50 14.11 20.52
C VAL A 7 -36.85 12.73 20.47
N SER A 8 -37.14 11.86 21.44
CA SER A 8 -36.65 10.48 21.45
C SER A 8 -37.16 9.66 20.25
N ALA A 9 -38.45 9.78 19.92
CA ALA A 9 -39.06 9.08 18.79
C ALA A 9 -38.52 9.58 17.44
N ALA A 10 -38.45 10.90 17.25
CA ALA A 10 -37.88 11.51 16.05
C ALA A 10 -36.42 11.09 15.83
N ARG A 11 -35.64 11.11 16.91
CA ARG A 11 -34.24 10.71 16.87
C ARG A 11 -34.09 9.22 16.56
N SER A 12 -34.91 8.37 17.16
CA SER A 12 -34.93 6.92 16.86
C SER A 12 -35.31 6.64 15.41
N TYR A 13 -36.29 7.39 14.88
CA TYR A 13 -36.68 7.31 13.47
C TYR A 13 -35.53 7.66 12.52
N TRP A 14 -34.83 8.78 12.76
CA TRP A 14 -33.69 9.17 11.93
C TRP A 14 -32.56 8.16 11.93
N VAL A 15 -32.27 7.58 13.09
CA VAL A 15 -31.24 6.55 13.21
C VAL A 15 -31.62 5.31 12.43
N PHE A 16 -32.88 4.90 12.53
CA PHE A 16 -33.40 3.79 11.77
C PHE A 16 -33.27 4.05 10.27
N GLU A 17 -33.76 5.19 9.77
CA GLU A 17 -33.72 5.53 8.34
C GLU A 17 -32.28 5.65 7.80
N VAL A 18 -31.40 6.35 8.51
CA VAL A 18 -29.99 6.49 8.14
C VAL A 18 -29.28 5.14 8.15
N THR A 19 -29.54 4.31 9.16
CA THR A 19 -28.96 2.96 9.23
C THR A 19 -29.48 2.10 8.08
N CYS A 20 -30.78 2.11 7.79
CA CYS A 20 -31.37 1.37 6.68
C CYS A 20 -30.76 1.81 5.34
N LEU A 21 -30.69 3.11 5.09
CA LEU A 21 -30.08 3.65 3.88
C LEU A 21 -28.61 3.25 3.76
N GLY A 22 -27.84 3.41 4.83
CA GLY A 22 -26.42 3.05 4.85
C GLY A 22 -26.20 1.55 4.64
N MET A 23 -27.04 0.69 5.23
CA MET A 23 -26.98 -0.76 5.00
C MET A 23 -27.30 -1.11 3.54
N ASN A 24 -28.28 -0.45 2.91
CA ASN A 24 -28.58 -0.65 1.49
C ASN A 24 -27.41 -0.23 0.60
N VAL A 25 -26.75 0.90 0.91
CA VAL A 25 -25.55 1.35 0.19
C VAL A 25 -24.42 0.33 0.34
N LEU A 26 -24.19 -0.19 1.55
CA LEU A 26 -23.16 -1.21 1.80
C LEU A 26 -23.42 -2.50 1.03
N GLU A 27 -24.68 -2.94 0.95
CA GLU A 27 -25.06 -4.10 0.16
C GLU A 27 -24.73 -3.90 -1.33
N LYS A 28 -25.05 -2.74 -1.90
CA LYS A 28 -24.74 -2.41 -3.29
C LYS A 28 -23.24 -2.30 -3.55
N LEU A 29 -22.50 -1.63 -2.67
CA LEU A 29 -21.04 -1.55 -2.78
C LEU A 29 -20.39 -2.93 -2.66
N ASN A 30 -20.91 -3.80 -1.80
CA ASN A 30 -20.43 -5.17 -1.68
C ASN A 30 -20.71 -5.99 -2.95
N ALA A 31 -21.90 -5.86 -3.55
CA ALA A 31 -22.23 -6.49 -4.82
C ALA A 31 -21.32 -5.98 -5.96
N LEU A 32 -21.05 -4.68 -6.01
CA LEU A 32 -20.12 -4.08 -6.97
C LEU A 32 -18.69 -4.61 -6.79
N HIS A 33 -18.22 -4.73 -5.55
CA HIS A 33 -16.93 -5.34 -5.27
C HIS A 33 -16.86 -6.79 -5.76
N GLN A 34 -17.90 -7.60 -5.50
CA GLN A 34 -17.97 -8.98 -5.99
C GLN A 34 -17.94 -9.04 -7.52
N PHE A 35 -18.69 -8.17 -8.19
CA PHE A 35 -18.65 -8.02 -9.63
C PHE A 35 -17.22 -7.73 -10.15
N TYR A 36 -16.49 -6.82 -9.49
CA TYR A 36 -15.10 -6.54 -9.86
C TYR A 36 -14.17 -7.75 -9.68
N VAL A 37 -14.33 -8.50 -8.59
CA VAL A 37 -13.54 -9.71 -8.34
C VAL A 37 -13.82 -10.78 -9.38
N GLU A 38 -15.10 -11.06 -9.68
CA GLU A 38 -15.52 -12.13 -10.60
C GLU A 38 -15.07 -11.86 -12.03
N ASN A 39 -15.13 -10.61 -12.46
CA ASN A 39 -14.70 -10.19 -13.80
C ASN A 39 -13.19 -9.89 -13.87
N SER A 40 -12.43 -10.15 -12.79
CA SER A 40 -10.99 -9.85 -12.71
C SER A 40 -10.66 -8.39 -13.07
N ILE A 41 -11.55 -7.47 -12.72
CA ILE A 41 -11.41 -6.03 -12.97
C ILE A 41 -10.34 -5.45 -12.03
N SER A 42 -9.71 -4.35 -12.46
CA SER A 42 -8.62 -3.63 -11.79
C SER A 42 -8.69 -3.67 -10.25
N MET A 43 -7.56 -4.03 -9.62
CA MET A 43 -7.38 -4.01 -8.17
C MET A 43 -7.66 -2.63 -7.56
N LEU A 44 -7.42 -1.56 -8.33
CA LEU A 44 -7.76 -0.20 -7.93
C LEU A 44 -9.26 -0.06 -7.66
N SER A 45 -10.11 -0.58 -8.55
CA SER A 45 -11.56 -0.51 -8.39
C SER A 45 -12.03 -1.30 -7.17
N GLN A 46 -11.42 -2.47 -6.91
CA GLN A 46 -11.72 -3.29 -5.73
C GLN A 46 -11.32 -2.58 -4.43
N ALA A 47 -10.13 -1.99 -4.40
CA ALA A 47 -9.60 -1.26 -3.25
C ALA A 47 -10.42 0.01 -2.96
N THR A 48 -10.73 0.79 -3.99
CA THR A 48 -11.56 2.01 -3.90
C THR A 48 -12.97 1.68 -3.39
N THR A 49 -13.59 0.62 -3.91
CA THR A 49 -14.92 0.18 -3.44
C THR A 49 -14.89 -0.22 -1.97
N SER A 50 -13.87 -0.97 -1.56
CA SER A 50 -13.68 -1.36 -0.15
C SER A 50 -13.46 -0.14 0.76
N LEU A 51 -12.76 0.88 0.26
CA LEU A 51 -12.53 2.12 1.00
C LEU A 51 -13.84 2.91 1.17
N HIS A 52 -14.65 3.04 0.12
CA HIS A 52 -15.98 3.67 0.22
C HIS A 52 -16.92 2.92 1.17
N MET A 53 -16.87 1.58 1.19
CA MET A 53 -17.61 0.81 2.19
C MET A 53 -17.20 1.20 3.62
N LEU A 54 -15.90 1.35 3.89
CA LEU A 54 -15.42 1.77 5.20
C LEU A 54 -15.81 3.21 5.55
N GLU A 55 -15.84 4.11 4.58
CA GLU A 55 -16.32 5.48 4.77
C GLU A 55 -17.80 5.49 5.21
N VAL A 56 -18.65 4.72 4.53
CA VAL A 56 -20.06 4.57 4.89
C VAL A 56 -20.21 3.95 6.28
N ILE A 57 -19.47 2.88 6.57
CA ILE A 57 -19.47 2.22 7.88
C ILE A 57 -19.09 3.20 8.99
N LYS A 58 -18.02 3.98 8.78
CA LYS A 58 -17.54 4.94 9.78
C LYS A 58 -18.55 6.05 10.01
N GLY A 59 -19.16 6.58 8.94
CA GLY A 59 -20.26 7.54 9.05
C GLY A 59 -21.48 7.00 9.81
N LEU A 60 -21.78 5.70 9.67
CA LEU A 60 -22.84 5.04 10.46
C LEU A 60 -22.46 4.86 11.93
N MET A 61 -21.16 4.72 12.25
CA MET A 61 -20.65 4.50 13.61
C MET A 61 -20.32 5.78 14.39
N GLU A 62 -20.09 6.90 13.70
CA GLU A 62 -19.80 8.20 14.29
C GLU A 62 -20.87 8.84 15.19
N PRO A 63 -22.19 8.55 15.06
CA PRO A 63 -23.20 9.15 15.93
C PRO A 63 -23.10 8.65 17.38
N LYS A 64 -22.16 9.21 18.16
CA LYS A 64 -21.99 9.03 19.62
C LYS A 64 -23.24 9.40 20.43
N VAL A 65 -24.24 9.97 19.77
CA VAL A 65 -25.43 10.47 20.43
C VAL A 65 -26.26 9.29 20.94
N LEU A 66 -26.29 8.14 20.25
CA LEU A 66 -27.25 7.07 20.49
C LEU A 66 -26.68 5.83 21.14
N ASP A 67 -27.48 5.23 22.02
CA ASP A 67 -27.28 3.88 22.55
C ASP A 67 -27.62 2.83 21.48
N TRP A 68 -27.03 3.01 20.28
CA TRP A 68 -27.24 2.19 19.10
C TRP A 68 -26.26 1.04 19.11
N LYS A 69 -26.79 -0.17 19.18
CA LYS A 69 -26.00 -1.39 19.02
C LYS A 69 -25.84 -1.68 17.53
N ALA A 70 -24.60 -1.61 17.05
CA ALA A 70 -24.26 -1.88 15.65
C ALA A 70 -24.84 -3.25 15.20
N PRO A 71 -25.53 -3.30 14.05
CA PRO A 71 -26.01 -4.55 13.47
C PRO A 71 -24.85 -5.52 13.22
N LYS A 72 -25.08 -6.83 13.42
CA LYS A 72 -24.05 -7.85 13.17
C LYS A 72 -23.50 -7.79 11.75
N ALA A 73 -24.36 -7.57 10.76
CA ALA A 73 -23.98 -7.42 9.36
C ALA A 73 -23.01 -6.24 9.13
N LEU A 74 -23.20 -5.13 9.85
CA LEU A 74 -22.30 -3.97 9.76
C LEU A 74 -20.88 -4.32 10.26
N LEU A 75 -20.79 -5.09 11.36
CA LEU A 75 -19.50 -5.57 11.87
C LEU A 75 -18.82 -6.55 10.89
N GLU A 76 -19.60 -7.40 10.23
CA GLU A 76 -19.11 -8.31 9.19
C GLU A 76 -18.59 -7.53 7.96
N TYR A 77 -19.29 -6.49 7.52
CA TYR A 77 -18.79 -5.58 6.48
C TYR A 77 -17.52 -4.84 6.92
N THR A 78 -17.45 -4.40 8.17
CA THR A 78 -16.26 -3.73 8.71
C THR A 78 -15.05 -4.65 8.64
N ALA A 79 -15.17 -5.87 9.15
CA ALA A 79 -14.09 -6.84 9.19
C ALA A 79 -13.65 -7.25 7.77
N SER A 80 -14.60 -7.51 6.87
CA SER A 80 -14.30 -7.90 5.49
C SER A 80 -13.67 -6.76 4.69
N SER A 81 -14.18 -5.53 4.78
CA SER A 81 -13.59 -4.38 4.09
C SER A 81 -12.20 -4.04 4.61
N ARG A 82 -11.96 -4.10 5.93
CA ARG A 82 -10.60 -3.93 6.49
C ARG A 82 -9.62 -4.99 5.97
N GLN A 83 -10.05 -6.25 5.88
CA GLN A 83 -9.23 -7.32 5.32
C GLN A 83 -8.93 -7.09 3.83
N ARG A 84 -9.89 -6.61 3.03
CA ARG A 84 -9.69 -6.23 1.62
C ARG A 84 -8.73 -5.06 1.46
N ILE A 85 -8.79 -4.06 2.34
CA ILE A 85 -7.81 -2.96 2.37
C ILE A 85 -6.42 -3.47 2.69
N PHE A 86 -6.25 -4.38 3.65
CA PHE A 86 -4.96 -5.01 3.92
C PHE A 86 -4.40 -5.73 2.68
N GLU A 87 -5.22 -6.52 1.99
CA GLU A 87 -4.82 -7.25 0.77
C GLU A 87 -4.46 -6.30 -0.38
N SER A 88 -5.16 -5.16 -0.48
CA SER A 88 -4.88 -4.11 -1.47
C SER A 88 -3.63 -3.29 -1.13
N ALA A 89 -3.36 -3.09 0.16
CA ALA A 89 -2.19 -2.38 0.66
C ALA A 89 -0.90 -3.18 0.43
N CYS A 90 -0.98 -4.51 0.51
CA CYS A 90 0.13 -5.45 0.38
C CYS A 90 -0.14 -6.50 -0.71
N PRO A 91 -0.23 -6.13 -1.99
CA PRO A 91 -0.76 -7.01 -3.02
C PRO A 91 0.14 -8.24 -3.26
N PRO A 92 -0.47 -9.43 -3.48
CA PRO A 92 0.27 -10.65 -3.79
C PRO A 92 1.04 -10.59 -5.11
N ASP A 93 0.47 -9.95 -6.13
CA ASP A 93 1.16 -9.64 -7.37
C ASP A 93 1.77 -8.25 -7.27
N SER A 94 3.09 -8.18 -7.46
CA SER A 94 3.78 -6.91 -7.50
C SER A 94 3.19 -6.01 -8.59
N LYS A 95 2.94 -6.50 -9.80
CA LYS A 95 2.46 -5.65 -10.92
C LYS A 95 1.17 -4.88 -10.61
N MET A 96 0.30 -5.43 -9.77
CA MET A 96 -0.98 -4.82 -9.41
C MET A 96 -0.86 -3.68 -8.39
N GLY A 97 0.25 -3.58 -7.64
CA GLY A 97 0.43 -2.59 -6.58
C GLY A 97 1.08 -1.27 -6.99
N PHE A 98 1.61 -1.19 -8.22
CA PHE A 98 2.54 -0.12 -8.65
C PHE A 98 2.02 0.81 -9.72
N SER A 99 0.72 0.79 -10.02
CA SER A 99 0.16 1.89 -10.79
C SER A 99 0.24 3.18 -9.95
N GLU A 100 0.43 4.31 -10.63
CA GLU A 100 0.45 5.62 -9.98
C GLU A 100 -0.83 5.85 -9.16
N ASP A 101 -1.98 5.42 -9.70
CA ASP A 101 -3.28 5.53 -9.03
C ASP A 101 -3.38 4.66 -7.78
N MET A 102 -2.81 3.45 -7.77
CA MET A 102 -2.76 2.61 -6.57
C MET A 102 -1.90 3.23 -5.48
N ILE A 103 -0.77 3.85 -5.86
CA ILE A 103 0.07 4.58 -4.90
C ILE A 103 -0.69 5.78 -4.34
N LYS A 104 -1.38 6.56 -5.18
CA LYS A 104 -2.22 7.69 -4.74
C LYS A 104 -3.33 7.23 -3.79
N LEU A 105 -4.04 6.15 -4.11
CA LEU A 105 -5.09 5.59 -3.26
C LEU A 105 -4.54 5.19 -1.88
N ARG A 106 -3.43 4.43 -1.85
CA ARG A 106 -2.78 4.00 -0.60
C ARG A 106 -2.30 5.17 0.25
N LYS A 107 -1.88 6.28 -0.38
CA LYS A 107 -1.45 7.51 0.30
C LYS A 107 -2.57 8.50 0.57
N SER A 108 -3.82 8.19 0.20
CA SER A 108 -4.95 9.03 0.57
C SER A 108 -5.08 9.10 2.10
N GLU A 109 -5.46 10.27 2.61
CA GLU A 109 -5.59 10.51 4.05
C GLU A 109 -6.47 9.46 4.72
N PHE A 110 -7.62 9.14 4.11
CA PHE A 110 -8.55 8.17 4.65
C PHE A 110 -8.00 6.73 4.62
N CYS A 111 -7.29 6.31 3.56
CA CYS A 111 -6.68 4.98 3.53
C CYS A 111 -5.61 4.84 4.61
N MET A 112 -4.78 5.87 4.79
CA MET A 112 -3.76 5.91 5.84
C MET A 112 -4.38 5.88 7.24
N GLU A 113 -5.47 6.59 7.46
CA GLU A 113 -6.23 6.53 8.71
C GLU A 113 -6.72 5.11 9.02
N ILE A 114 -7.34 4.44 8.03
CA ILE A 114 -7.80 3.05 8.16
C ILE A 114 -6.63 2.10 8.44
N ILE A 115 -5.50 2.24 7.75
CA ILE A 115 -4.31 1.42 7.99
C ILE A 115 -3.82 1.61 9.43
N LYS A 116 -3.76 2.86 9.92
CA LYS A 116 -3.43 3.16 11.32
C LYS A 116 -4.40 2.49 12.29
N GLU A 117 -5.70 2.59 12.05
CA GLU A 117 -6.73 1.94 12.87
C GLU A 117 -6.56 0.41 12.92
N ILE A 118 -6.31 -0.24 11.78
CA ILE A 118 -6.08 -1.69 11.70
C ILE A 118 -4.87 -2.09 12.55
N MET A 119 -3.76 -1.35 12.45
CA MET A 119 -2.56 -1.63 13.25
C MET A 119 -2.83 -1.46 14.75
N MET A 120 -3.52 -0.39 15.13
CA MET A 120 -3.89 -0.12 16.52
C MET A 120 -4.80 -1.21 17.07
N GLU A 121 -5.84 -1.62 16.35
CA GLU A 121 -6.77 -2.68 16.77
C GLU A 121 -6.03 -4.00 17.09
N ILE A 122 -5.09 -4.38 16.23
CA ILE A 122 -4.29 -5.59 16.41
C ILE A 122 -3.51 -5.55 17.73
N PHE A 123 -2.88 -4.42 18.04
CA PHE A 123 -2.02 -4.26 19.22
C PHE A 123 -2.76 -3.80 20.48
N SER A 124 -3.96 -3.26 20.37
CA SER A 124 -4.80 -2.89 21.52
C SER A 124 -5.69 -4.03 21.99
N SER A 125 -5.83 -5.12 21.22
CA SER A 125 -6.65 -6.28 21.63
C SER A 125 -6.09 -6.98 22.87
N ASP A 126 -6.94 -7.28 23.85
CA ASP A 126 -6.57 -8.07 25.05
C ASP A 126 -6.17 -9.52 24.75
N LYS A 127 -6.43 -9.98 23.52
CA LYS A 127 -6.03 -11.32 23.08
C LYS A 127 -4.51 -11.38 22.89
N LYS A 128 -3.95 -12.55 23.21
CA LYS A 128 -2.54 -12.85 22.95
C LYS A 128 -2.22 -12.65 21.46
N LEU A 129 -1.17 -11.89 21.17
CA LEU A 129 -0.69 -11.63 19.83
C LEU A 129 -0.23 -12.93 19.16
N SER A 130 -0.87 -13.24 18.04
CA SER A 130 -0.39 -14.28 17.14
C SER A 130 0.79 -13.77 16.32
N LEU A 131 1.65 -14.68 15.87
CA LEU A 131 2.77 -14.32 15.01
C LEU A 131 2.28 -13.67 13.70
N GLY A 132 1.17 -14.14 13.15
CA GLY A 132 0.57 -13.53 11.95
C GLY A 132 0.12 -12.09 12.14
N GLN A 133 -0.44 -11.75 13.31
CA GLN A 133 -0.79 -10.37 13.64
C GLN A 133 0.43 -9.46 13.70
N ILE A 134 1.53 -9.93 14.31
CA ILE A 134 2.80 -9.18 14.34
C ILE A 134 3.26 -8.91 12.90
N TRP A 135 3.27 -9.92 12.04
CA TRP A 135 3.68 -9.76 10.64
C TRP A 135 2.79 -8.82 9.84
N LYS A 136 1.46 -8.93 9.99
CA LYS A 136 0.52 -8.01 9.33
C LYS A 136 0.86 -6.56 9.68
N VAL A 137 1.17 -6.27 10.94
CA VAL A 137 1.54 -4.92 11.36
C VAL A 137 2.91 -4.51 10.84
N VAL A 138 3.91 -5.39 10.83
CA VAL A 138 5.21 -5.09 10.19
C VAL A 138 5.03 -4.72 8.72
N MET A 139 4.18 -5.45 7.98
CA MET A 139 3.85 -5.13 6.59
C MET A 139 3.17 -3.77 6.45
N LEU A 140 2.14 -3.52 7.26
CA LEU A 140 1.40 -2.27 7.23
C LEU A 140 2.27 -1.08 7.63
N ILE A 141 3.25 -1.25 8.52
CA ILE A 141 4.23 -0.21 8.85
C ILE A 141 5.09 0.14 7.63
N PHE A 142 5.51 -0.84 6.82
CA PHE A 142 6.22 -0.55 5.57
C PHE A 142 5.34 0.18 4.56
N VAL A 143 4.05 -0.17 4.47
CA VAL A 143 3.11 0.55 3.58
C VAL A 143 2.82 1.96 4.09
N TYR A 144 2.64 2.11 5.41
CA TYR A 144 2.37 3.39 6.06
C TYR A 144 3.60 4.31 6.01
N GLY A 145 4.80 3.73 6.03
CA GLY A 145 6.04 4.47 5.88
C GLY A 145 6.54 5.19 7.14
N SER A 146 5.85 5.02 8.26
CA SER A 146 6.24 5.53 9.58
C SER A 146 5.67 4.68 10.72
N LEU A 147 6.15 4.90 11.94
CA LEU A 147 5.60 4.27 13.14
C LEU A 147 4.95 5.34 14.03
N PRO A 148 3.61 5.47 14.01
CA PRO A 148 2.89 6.44 14.82
C PRO A 148 3.25 6.32 16.31
N VAL A 149 3.39 7.46 16.99
CA VAL A 149 3.79 7.52 18.40
C VAL A 149 2.82 6.71 19.27
N GLU A 150 1.52 6.80 19.00
CA GLU A 150 0.51 6.08 19.78
C GLU A 150 0.66 4.56 19.60
N LEU A 151 0.90 4.11 18.36
CA LEU A 151 1.12 2.69 18.06
C LEU A 151 2.39 2.17 18.74
N TYR A 152 3.48 2.94 18.71
CA TYR A 152 4.71 2.58 19.39
C TYR A 152 4.52 2.43 20.91
N GLN A 153 3.79 3.34 21.55
CA GLN A 153 3.47 3.24 22.98
C GLN A 153 2.69 1.96 23.31
N VAL A 154 1.68 1.62 22.50
CA VAL A 154 0.94 0.37 22.67
C VAL A 154 1.87 -0.83 22.52
N ILE A 155 2.70 -0.88 21.47
CA ILE A 155 3.67 -1.95 21.22
C ILE A 155 4.66 -2.11 22.39
N ALA A 156 5.24 -1.02 22.88
CA ALA A 156 6.21 -1.03 23.97
C ALA A 156 5.61 -1.62 25.26
N ASN A 157 4.35 -1.28 25.53
CA ASN A 157 3.61 -1.71 26.72
C ASN A 157 3.04 -3.14 26.63
N ARG A 158 3.04 -3.79 25.46
CA ARG A 158 2.54 -5.17 25.33
C ARG A 158 3.43 -6.17 26.06
N SER A 159 2.87 -6.88 27.04
CA SER A 159 3.60 -7.84 27.87
C SER A 159 3.88 -9.17 27.15
N ASP A 160 3.00 -9.59 26.25
CA ASP A 160 3.08 -10.84 25.50
C ASP A 160 4.00 -10.76 24.27
N LEU A 161 4.46 -9.56 23.89
CA LEU A 161 5.40 -9.35 22.80
C LEU A 161 6.83 -9.71 23.23
N SER A 162 7.51 -10.52 22.42
CA SER A 162 8.87 -10.98 22.74
C SER A 162 9.87 -9.82 22.76
N ARG A 163 10.95 -9.96 23.56
CA ARG A 163 12.02 -8.95 23.63
C ARG A 163 12.65 -8.64 22.26
N HIS A 164 12.77 -9.65 21.39
CA HIS A 164 13.30 -9.48 20.04
C HIS A 164 12.39 -8.58 19.20
N TRP A 165 11.08 -8.80 19.23
CA TRP A 165 10.13 -7.96 18.51
C TRP A 165 10.02 -6.55 19.08
N LYS A 166 10.06 -6.38 20.41
CA LYS A 166 10.12 -5.04 21.02
C LYS A 166 11.35 -4.26 20.52
N SER A 167 12.52 -4.90 20.56
CA SER A 167 13.75 -4.29 20.07
C SER A 167 13.70 -4.01 18.56
N PHE A 168 13.08 -4.89 17.77
CA PHE A 168 12.83 -4.64 16.35
C PHE A 168 12.02 -3.36 16.12
N PHE A 169 10.90 -3.15 16.81
CA PHE A 169 10.07 -1.95 16.62
C PHE A 169 10.75 -0.67 17.10
N GLU A 170 11.51 -0.74 18.19
CA GLU A 170 12.35 0.36 18.67
C GLU A 170 13.39 0.77 17.62
N GLN A 171 14.14 -0.20 17.10
CA GLN A 171 15.18 0.03 16.08
C GLN A 171 14.59 0.47 14.73
N PHE A 172 13.41 -0.05 14.36
CA PHE A 172 12.68 0.40 13.18
C PHE A 172 12.29 1.87 13.32
N LYS A 173 11.71 2.25 14.48
CA LYS A 173 11.31 3.63 14.74
C LYS A 173 12.50 4.58 14.65
N ASP A 174 13.57 4.25 15.35
CA ASP A 174 14.82 5.01 15.33
C ASP A 174 15.38 5.14 13.89
N SER A 175 15.31 4.06 13.10
CA SER A 175 15.76 4.09 11.71
C SER A 175 14.92 5.00 10.81
N ILE A 176 13.59 4.98 10.97
CA ILE A 176 12.72 5.89 10.22
C ILE A 176 12.90 7.33 10.69
N ASP A 177 12.88 7.59 12.00
CA ASP A 177 12.97 8.94 12.56
C ASP A 177 14.31 9.61 12.22
N SER A 178 15.41 8.86 12.26
CA SER A 178 16.75 9.37 11.95
C SER A 178 17.11 9.32 10.46
N GLY A 179 16.35 8.57 9.65
CA GLY A 179 16.71 8.26 8.26
C GLY A 179 17.97 7.40 8.13
N ILE A 180 18.44 6.75 9.20
CA ILE A 180 19.68 5.97 9.22
C ILE A 180 19.36 4.53 9.59
N VAL A 181 19.75 3.57 8.74
CA VAL A 181 19.73 2.16 9.14
C VAL A 181 20.97 1.92 10.00
N ARG A 182 20.80 1.38 11.21
CA ARG A 182 21.90 0.99 12.12
C ARG A 182 22.12 -0.52 12.10
N SER A 183 23.35 -0.96 12.36
CA SER A 183 23.71 -2.39 12.33
C SER A 183 22.98 -3.21 13.39
N SER A 184 22.70 -2.58 14.54
CA SER A 184 21.81 -3.09 15.57
C SER A 184 20.45 -3.46 15.00
N PHE A 185 19.91 -2.67 14.07
CA PHE A 185 18.62 -2.95 13.46
C PHE A 185 18.68 -4.19 12.55
N LEU A 186 19.72 -4.32 11.72
CA LEU A 186 19.95 -5.51 10.88
C LEU A 186 20.05 -6.79 11.73
N LEU A 187 20.75 -6.71 12.86
CA LEU A 187 20.84 -7.82 13.81
C LEU A 187 19.47 -8.15 14.41
N GLN A 188 18.64 -7.16 14.74
CA GLN A 188 17.29 -7.40 15.25
C GLN A 188 16.33 -7.98 14.20
N ILE A 189 16.49 -7.61 12.93
CA ILE A 189 15.80 -8.28 11.80
C ILE A 189 16.14 -9.78 11.86
N LYS A 190 17.43 -10.13 11.78
CA LYS A 190 17.91 -11.53 11.82
C LYS A 190 17.39 -12.28 13.04
N ASN A 191 17.51 -11.70 14.23
CA ASN A 191 17.12 -12.34 15.49
C ASN A 191 15.61 -12.56 15.59
N SER A 192 14.81 -11.55 15.22
CA SER A 192 13.35 -11.62 15.28
C SER A 192 12.81 -12.67 14.30
N LEU A 193 13.32 -12.68 13.07
CA LEU A 193 12.99 -13.70 12.08
C LEU A 193 13.45 -15.10 12.53
N GLY A 194 14.71 -15.24 12.97
CA GLY A 194 15.29 -16.55 13.33
C GLY A 194 14.59 -17.25 14.48
N LYS A 195 14.23 -16.49 15.52
CA LYS A 195 13.54 -17.03 16.70
C LYS A 195 12.07 -17.36 16.43
N THR A 196 11.44 -16.68 15.47
CA THR A 196 9.99 -16.83 15.24
C THR A 196 9.65 -17.73 14.06
N PHE A 197 10.45 -17.75 13.00
CA PHE A 197 10.09 -18.40 11.74
C PHE A 197 10.50 -19.87 11.67
N PHE A 198 11.79 -20.19 11.83
CA PHE A 198 12.30 -21.56 11.65
C PHE A 198 11.54 -22.62 12.45
N PRO A 199 11.15 -22.37 13.72
CA PRO A 199 10.37 -23.33 14.49
C PRO A 199 8.89 -23.42 14.09
N ASN A 200 8.34 -22.41 13.42
CA ASN A 200 6.89 -22.21 13.28
C ASN A 200 6.40 -22.11 11.83
N LEU A 201 7.22 -22.38 10.80
CA LEU A 201 6.80 -22.28 9.39
C LEU A 201 5.44 -22.96 9.10
N ARG A 202 5.20 -24.15 9.68
CA ARG A 202 3.89 -24.83 9.55
C ARG A 202 2.74 -24.08 10.19
N LYS A 203 2.95 -23.44 11.35
CA LYS A 203 1.95 -22.59 12.01
C LYS A 203 1.77 -21.27 11.26
N LEU A 204 2.83 -20.73 10.66
CA LEU A 204 2.75 -19.51 9.86
C LEU A 204 1.83 -19.70 8.65
N SER A 205 1.74 -20.92 8.13
CA SER A 205 0.88 -21.27 6.99
C SER A 205 -0.61 -21.01 7.18
N SER A 206 -1.08 -20.82 8.42
CA SER A 206 -2.47 -20.49 8.71
C SER A 206 -2.73 -18.99 8.89
N TYR A 207 -1.71 -18.12 8.85
CA TYR A 207 -1.87 -16.70 9.23
C TYR A 207 -1.39 -15.67 8.22
N ILE A 208 -0.50 -16.03 7.30
CA ILE A 208 0.04 -15.13 6.26
C ILE A 208 0.21 -15.94 4.98
N SER A 209 -0.06 -15.37 3.81
CA SER A 209 0.18 -16.06 2.54
C SER A 209 1.68 -16.05 2.20
N PRO A 210 2.19 -17.01 1.41
CA PRO A 210 3.59 -17.01 1.00
C PRO A 210 3.95 -15.77 0.15
N PHE A 211 3.00 -15.16 -0.56
CA PHE A 211 3.21 -13.90 -1.28
C PHE A 211 3.44 -12.73 -0.32
N HIS A 212 2.60 -12.57 0.69
CA HIS A 212 2.77 -11.54 1.72
C HIS A 212 4.09 -11.73 2.50
N PHE A 213 4.50 -12.98 2.73
CA PHE A 213 5.80 -13.25 3.33
C PHE A 213 6.97 -12.88 2.38
N THR A 214 6.85 -13.18 1.08
CA THR A 214 7.84 -12.78 0.08
C THR A 214 7.97 -11.26 -0.01
N TYR A 215 6.86 -10.53 0.08
CA TYR A 215 6.88 -9.06 0.18
C TYR A 215 7.73 -8.57 1.37
N LEU A 216 7.59 -9.18 2.54
CA LEU A 216 8.42 -8.83 3.71
C LEU A 216 9.89 -9.11 3.48
N LEU A 217 10.22 -10.26 2.87
CA LEU A 217 11.60 -10.60 2.53
C LEU A 217 12.23 -9.57 1.58
N GLU A 218 11.46 -9.08 0.60
CA GLU A 218 11.89 -8.00 -0.30
C GLU A 218 12.14 -6.69 0.47
N ARG A 219 11.30 -6.34 1.47
CA ARG A 219 11.52 -5.17 2.32
C ARG A 219 12.80 -5.29 3.16
N PHE A 220 13.07 -6.47 3.71
CA PHE A 220 14.30 -6.71 4.48
C PHE A 220 15.54 -6.74 3.59
N LEU A 221 15.43 -7.26 2.36
CA LEU A 221 16.51 -7.19 1.39
C LEU A 221 16.84 -5.75 1.01
N TYR A 222 15.83 -4.89 0.84
CA TYR A 222 16.06 -3.45 0.63
C TYR A 222 16.86 -2.83 1.77
N LEU A 223 16.42 -3.04 3.02
CA LEU A 223 17.10 -2.51 4.21
C LEU A 223 18.53 -3.04 4.38
N ALA A 224 18.79 -4.30 4.00
CA ALA A 224 20.13 -4.87 4.02
C ALA A 224 21.01 -4.28 2.90
N SER A 225 20.45 -4.15 1.70
CA SER A 225 21.18 -3.71 0.50
C SER A 225 21.49 -2.22 0.51
N SER A 226 20.65 -1.39 1.15
CA SER A 226 20.83 0.07 1.24
C SER A 226 22.09 0.49 2.01
N TRP A 227 22.80 -0.44 2.65
CA TRP A 227 24.11 -0.22 3.27
C TRP A 227 25.27 -0.14 2.28
N LYS A 228 25.04 -0.58 1.04
CA LYS A 228 26.07 -0.58 0.01
C LYS A 228 26.00 0.73 -0.76
N SER A 229 27.17 1.22 -1.18
CA SER A 229 27.26 2.37 -2.07
C SER A 229 26.67 2.09 -3.45
N THR A 230 26.48 0.82 -3.82
CA THR A 230 25.77 0.40 -5.02
C THR A 230 24.95 -0.85 -4.70
N PHE A 231 23.68 -0.85 -5.07
CA PHE A 231 22.81 -2.00 -4.85
C PHE A 231 21.69 -2.10 -5.91
N PHE A 232 21.08 -3.29 -5.96
CA PHE A 232 20.18 -3.72 -7.04
C PHE A 232 18.80 -4.04 -6.49
N MET A 233 17.76 -3.47 -7.11
CA MET A 233 16.36 -3.71 -6.78
C MET A 233 15.53 -3.87 -8.05
N THR A 234 14.31 -4.39 -7.98
CA THR A 234 13.35 -4.24 -9.09
C THR A 234 12.64 -2.91 -9.00
N LYS A 235 12.18 -2.36 -10.13
CA LYS A 235 11.35 -1.13 -10.16
C LYS A 235 10.17 -1.23 -9.19
N SER A 236 9.45 -2.34 -9.22
CA SER A 236 8.32 -2.62 -8.33
C SER A 236 8.72 -2.55 -6.85
N SER A 237 9.85 -3.18 -6.51
CA SER A 237 10.30 -3.26 -5.12
C SER A 237 10.75 -1.90 -4.60
N LEU A 238 11.37 -1.08 -5.45
CA LEU A 238 11.76 0.29 -5.12
C LEU A 238 10.54 1.20 -4.95
N LEU A 239 9.51 1.09 -5.80
CA LEU A 239 8.29 1.89 -5.65
C LEU A 239 7.59 1.66 -4.29
N GLU A 240 7.60 0.43 -3.76
CA GLU A 240 7.12 0.16 -2.40
C GLU A 240 7.95 0.81 -1.30
N THR A 241 9.24 1.14 -1.50
CA THR A 241 10.03 1.79 -0.43
C THR A 241 9.80 3.29 -0.37
N LEU A 242 9.28 3.89 -1.46
CA LEU A 242 8.92 5.31 -1.54
C LEU A 242 7.66 5.66 -0.72
N THR A 243 7.02 4.66 -0.13
CA THR A 243 5.98 4.89 0.88
C THR A 243 6.55 5.57 2.12
N CYS A 244 7.77 5.22 2.53
CA CYS A 244 8.47 5.78 3.68
C CYS A 244 8.71 7.29 3.55
N GLU A 245 8.44 8.05 4.62
CA GLU A 245 8.68 9.50 4.67
C GLU A 245 10.17 9.81 4.48
N ASN A 246 11.04 9.07 5.17
CA ASN A 246 12.50 9.13 5.01
C ASN A 246 13.00 8.02 4.07
N PHE A 247 12.54 8.02 2.82
CA PHE A 247 12.88 6.99 1.83
C PHE A 247 14.38 6.94 1.48
N LYS A 248 15.09 8.07 1.61
CA LYS A 248 16.56 8.13 1.55
C LYS A 248 17.14 7.67 2.89
N LEU A 249 17.12 6.36 3.09
CA LEU A 249 17.82 5.76 4.22
C LEU A 249 19.33 5.93 3.97
N ASN A 250 19.91 6.94 4.62
CA ASN A 250 21.34 7.15 4.63
C ASN A 250 21.94 6.14 5.61
N SER A 251 22.42 5.03 5.08
CA SER A 251 23.33 4.20 5.87
C SER A 251 24.61 5.00 6.05
N ILE A 252 25.02 5.24 7.30
CA ILE A 252 26.35 5.83 7.56
C ILE A 252 27.37 4.87 6.96
N SER A 253 28.04 5.33 5.89
CA SER A 253 29.12 4.64 5.20
C SER A 253 30.36 4.58 6.09
N GLU A 254 30.32 3.75 7.13
CA GLU A 254 31.53 3.21 7.78
C GLU A 254 31.88 1.81 7.22
N LEU A 255 31.32 1.46 6.06
CA LEU A 255 31.59 0.19 5.36
C LEU A 255 33.09 0.01 5.05
N GLY A 256 33.84 1.11 4.96
CA GLY A 256 35.27 1.10 4.64
C GLY A 256 36.17 0.47 5.71
N THR A 257 35.75 0.37 6.97
CA THR A 257 36.65 -0.05 8.07
C THR A 257 36.08 -1.06 9.06
N ASP A 258 34.75 -1.24 9.18
CA ASP A 258 34.19 -2.14 10.18
C ASP A 258 33.97 -3.58 9.64
N THR A 259 34.92 -4.45 9.97
CA THR A 259 34.88 -5.90 9.62
C THR A 259 33.69 -6.62 10.26
N SER A 260 33.24 -6.16 11.44
CA SER A 260 32.09 -6.73 12.16
C SER A 260 30.79 -6.48 11.39
N LEU A 261 30.61 -5.27 10.86
CA LEU A 261 29.43 -4.91 10.07
C LEU A 261 29.30 -5.72 8.80
N LYS A 262 30.42 -5.88 8.08
CA LYS A 262 30.46 -6.70 6.86
C LYS A 262 30.06 -8.15 7.14
N ALA A 263 30.49 -8.69 8.28
CA ALA A 263 30.11 -10.04 8.70
C ALA A 263 28.62 -10.13 9.06
N GLU A 264 28.04 -9.14 9.74
CA GLU A 264 26.60 -9.12 10.07
C GLU A 264 25.72 -8.96 8.82
N LEU A 265 26.10 -8.10 7.89
CA LEU A 265 25.44 -7.96 6.59
C LEU A 265 25.47 -9.28 5.82
N SER A 266 26.64 -9.88 5.68
CA SER A 266 26.80 -11.18 5.01
C SER A 266 25.97 -12.26 5.70
N SER A 267 25.93 -12.24 7.04
CA SER A 267 25.11 -13.16 7.83
C SER A 267 23.61 -12.98 7.57
N LEU A 268 23.13 -11.73 7.47
CA LEU A 268 21.74 -11.43 7.15
C LEU A 268 21.39 -11.84 5.71
N GLU A 269 22.28 -11.61 4.75
CA GLU A 269 22.08 -11.99 3.34
C GLU A 269 21.97 -13.51 3.17
N VAL A 270 22.86 -14.28 3.79
CA VAL A 270 22.76 -15.76 3.84
C VAL A 270 21.44 -16.19 4.46
N PHE A 271 21.02 -15.51 5.52
CA PHE A 271 19.79 -15.82 6.22
C PHE A 271 18.54 -15.53 5.39
N LEU A 272 18.51 -14.40 4.68
CA LEU A 272 17.48 -14.01 3.72
C LEU A 272 17.41 -14.97 2.53
N LEU A 273 18.57 -15.33 1.96
CA LEU A 273 18.71 -16.33 0.91
C LEU A 273 18.13 -17.68 1.33
N GLY A 274 18.40 -18.10 2.58
CA GLY A 274 17.87 -19.33 3.16
C GLY A 274 16.35 -19.43 3.14
N PHE A 275 15.62 -18.31 3.33
CA PHE A 275 14.15 -18.34 3.22
C PHE A 275 13.67 -18.56 1.80
N GLY A 276 14.22 -17.81 0.84
CA GLY A 276 13.90 -18.00 -0.58
C GLY A 276 14.20 -19.43 -1.01
N HIS A 277 15.36 -19.94 -0.60
CA HIS A 277 15.79 -21.32 -0.83
C HIS A 277 14.77 -22.34 -0.30
N ASP A 278 14.41 -22.24 0.97
CA ASP A 278 13.56 -23.22 1.64
C ASP A 278 12.14 -23.24 1.07
N ILE A 279 11.57 -22.07 0.76
CA ILE A 279 10.22 -21.98 0.19
C ILE A 279 10.18 -22.57 -1.22
N LEU A 280 11.20 -22.30 -2.04
CA LEU A 280 11.34 -22.88 -3.39
C LEU A 280 11.58 -24.39 -3.34
N SER A 281 12.43 -24.86 -2.42
CA SER A 281 12.80 -26.27 -2.32
C SER A 281 11.69 -27.18 -1.78
N ARG A 282 10.75 -26.66 -0.99
CA ARG A 282 9.69 -27.44 -0.33
C ARG A 282 8.35 -27.34 -1.05
N LYS A 283 8.32 -27.68 -2.35
CA LYS A 283 7.13 -27.61 -3.22
C LYS A 283 5.82 -28.06 -2.56
N LYS A 284 5.81 -29.25 -1.94
CA LYS A 284 4.60 -29.81 -1.31
C LYS A 284 4.10 -28.92 -0.15
N ASP A 285 4.99 -28.51 0.74
CA ASP A 285 4.67 -27.68 1.90
C ASP A 285 4.23 -26.28 1.46
N THR A 286 4.91 -25.69 0.47
CA THR A 286 4.57 -24.37 -0.09
C THR A 286 3.22 -24.39 -0.80
N LEU A 287 2.89 -25.46 -1.53
CA LEU A 287 1.58 -25.59 -2.17
C LEU A 287 0.46 -25.80 -1.13
N GLU A 288 0.71 -26.56 -0.06
CA GLU A 288 -0.23 -26.69 1.05
C GLU A 288 -0.44 -25.35 1.76
N TRP A 289 0.64 -24.60 2.00
CA TRP A 289 0.59 -23.25 2.54
C TRP A 289 -0.26 -22.33 1.67
N LEU A 290 0.02 -22.29 0.36
CA LEU A 290 -0.72 -21.45 -0.58
C LEU A 290 -2.21 -21.81 -0.61
N LYS A 291 -2.57 -23.11 -0.62
CA LYS A 291 -3.97 -23.59 -0.59
C LYS A 291 -4.75 -23.14 0.65
N LYS A 292 -4.09 -22.91 1.79
CA LYS A 292 -4.74 -22.41 3.01
C LYS A 292 -5.11 -20.93 2.91
N THR A 293 -4.42 -20.20 2.03
CA THR A 293 -4.52 -18.73 1.96
C THR A 293 -5.08 -18.22 0.63
N ASP A 294 -5.18 -19.07 -0.39
CA ASP A 294 -5.59 -18.71 -1.75
C ASP A 294 -6.42 -19.84 -2.39
N GLY A 295 -7.65 -19.52 -2.82
CA GLY A 295 -8.55 -20.44 -3.50
C GLY A 295 -8.07 -20.86 -4.90
N ALA A 296 -7.20 -20.06 -5.54
CA ALA A 296 -6.63 -20.30 -6.87
C ALA A 296 -5.18 -20.82 -6.81
N ALA A 297 -4.78 -21.44 -5.69
CA ALA A 297 -3.39 -21.80 -5.37
C ALA A 297 -2.58 -22.47 -6.50
N LYS A 298 -3.19 -23.33 -7.33
CA LYS A 298 -2.47 -24.01 -8.41
C LYS A 298 -2.04 -23.06 -9.54
N LYS A 299 -2.87 -22.07 -9.88
CA LYS A 299 -2.54 -21.04 -10.89
C LYS A 299 -1.54 -20.04 -10.32
N ALA A 300 -1.69 -19.68 -9.05
CA ALA A 300 -0.81 -18.71 -8.39
C ALA A 300 0.60 -19.25 -8.07
N TYR A 301 0.77 -20.58 -7.98
CA TYR A 301 2.06 -21.19 -7.62
C TYR A 301 3.21 -20.81 -8.57
N SER A 302 3.00 -20.80 -9.89
CA SER A 302 4.05 -20.41 -10.85
C SER A 302 4.48 -18.95 -10.68
N SER A 303 3.53 -18.06 -10.41
CA SER A 303 3.81 -16.65 -10.13
C SER A 303 4.63 -16.49 -8.84
N LEU A 304 4.28 -17.22 -7.78
CA LEU A 304 5.06 -17.26 -6.54
C LEU A 304 6.49 -17.75 -6.77
N VAL A 305 6.67 -18.82 -7.55
CA VAL A 305 8.00 -19.36 -7.89
C VAL A 305 8.83 -18.33 -8.64
N LEU A 306 8.24 -17.64 -9.63
CA LEU A 306 8.95 -16.57 -10.36
C LEU A 306 9.35 -15.42 -9.43
N ARG A 307 8.45 -14.97 -8.54
CA ARG A 307 8.73 -13.90 -7.58
C ARG A 307 9.86 -14.27 -6.61
N LEU A 308 9.81 -15.48 -6.06
CA LEU A 308 10.86 -16.01 -5.18
C LEU A 308 12.18 -16.19 -5.91
N PHE A 309 12.15 -16.62 -7.18
CA PHE A 309 13.34 -16.72 -8.02
C PHE A 309 14.00 -15.34 -8.22
N ILE A 310 13.21 -14.33 -8.57
CA ILE A 310 13.67 -12.95 -8.71
C ILE A 310 14.29 -12.46 -7.40
N TYR A 311 13.61 -12.70 -6.27
CA TYR A 311 14.11 -12.38 -4.94
C TYR A 311 15.47 -13.03 -4.67
N VAL A 312 15.61 -14.34 -4.89
CA VAL A 312 16.86 -15.08 -4.70
C VAL A 312 17.99 -14.51 -5.58
N CYS A 313 17.71 -14.24 -6.86
CA CYS A 313 18.69 -13.60 -7.76
C CYS A 313 19.14 -12.22 -7.24
N LEU A 314 18.21 -11.40 -6.75
CA LEU A 314 18.54 -10.10 -6.15
C LEU A 314 19.42 -10.25 -4.91
N VAL A 315 19.15 -11.21 -4.03
CA VAL A 315 20.00 -11.46 -2.85
C VAL A 315 21.42 -11.82 -3.30
N CYS A 316 21.57 -12.72 -4.27
CA CYS A 316 22.88 -13.16 -4.77
C CYS A 316 23.66 -12.04 -5.47
N ILE A 317 23.01 -11.25 -6.33
CA ILE A 317 23.65 -10.14 -7.03
C ILE A 317 24.08 -9.06 -6.03
N ASN A 318 23.23 -8.71 -5.06
CA ASN A 318 23.61 -7.74 -4.03
C ASN A 318 24.76 -8.27 -3.18
N ALA A 319 24.71 -9.52 -2.72
CA ALA A 319 25.76 -10.11 -1.88
C ALA A 319 27.11 -10.30 -2.62
N GLU A 320 27.11 -10.31 -3.95
CA GLU A 320 28.25 -10.71 -4.81
C GLU A 320 28.90 -12.04 -4.38
N ASN A 321 28.08 -12.90 -3.77
CA ASN A 321 28.48 -14.13 -3.11
C ASN A 321 27.30 -15.12 -3.14
N HIS A 322 27.57 -16.39 -2.81
CA HIS A 322 26.56 -17.45 -2.71
C HIS A 322 26.05 -17.99 -4.06
N SER A 323 26.91 -17.99 -5.08
CA SER A 323 26.66 -18.66 -6.36
C SER A 323 26.30 -20.13 -6.20
N ASP A 324 26.90 -20.80 -5.22
CA ASP A 324 26.75 -22.25 -5.02
C ASP A 324 25.32 -22.57 -4.55
N LEU A 325 24.78 -21.79 -3.61
CA LEU A 325 23.41 -21.88 -3.13
C LEU A 325 22.39 -21.49 -4.20
N LEU A 326 22.70 -20.46 -4.99
CA LEU A 326 21.93 -20.12 -6.19
C LEU A 326 21.89 -21.34 -7.11
N CYS A 327 23.03 -21.93 -7.45
CA CYS A 327 23.09 -23.09 -8.34
C CYS A 327 22.37 -24.31 -7.80
N GLU A 328 22.51 -24.64 -6.53
CA GLU A 328 21.80 -25.76 -5.91
C GLU A 328 20.29 -25.61 -6.02
N LEU A 329 19.76 -24.39 -5.87
CA LEU A 329 18.35 -24.09 -6.11
C LEU A 329 17.96 -24.22 -7.57
N LEU A 330 18.83 -23.72 -8.45
CA LEU A 330 18.56 -23.60 -9.88
C LEU A 330 18.75 -24.91 -10.65
N VAL A 331 19.49 -25.86 -10.10
CA VAL A 331 19.76 -27.20 -10.68
C VAL A 331 18.64 -28.19 -10.39
N LYS A 332 17.71 -27.91 -9.47
CA LYS A 332 16.50 -28.73 -9.33
C LYS A 332 15.59 -28.51 -10.55
N ASP A 333 15.55 -29.50 -11.43
CA ASP A 333 14.74 -29.52 -12.66
C ASP A 333 13.28 -29.08 -12.44
N ASP A 334 12.72 -29.41 -11.27
CA ASP A 334 11.36 -29.06 -10.87
C ASP A 334 11.10 -27.54 -10.89
N ILE A 335 12.04 -26.70 -10.45
CA ILE A 335 11.83 -25.24 -10.38
C ILE A 335 11.89 -24.63 -11.77
N SER A 336 12.86 -25.06 -12.59
CA SER A 336 13.04 -24.57 -13.95
C SER A 336 11.77 -24.73 -14.80
N SER A 337 10.99 -25.79 -14.54
CA SER A 337 9.73 -26.08 -15.23
C SER A 337 8.65 -25.01 -15.03
N PHE A 338 8.67 -24.29 -13.91
CA PHE A 338 7.72 -23.22 -13.58
C PHE A 338 8.18 -21.83 -14.03
N LEU A 339 9.44 -21.69 -14.44
CA LEU A 339 9.98 -20.42 -14.91
C LEU A 339 9.69 -20.22 -16.40
N PRO A 340 9.37 -18.98 -16.83
CA PRO A 340 9.31 -18.64 -18.24
C PRO A 340 10.64 -18.97 -18.93
N VAL A 341 10.58 -19.39 -20.20
CA VAL A 341 11.76 -19.87 -20.95
C VAL A 341 12.91 -18.86 -20.90
N VAL A 342 12.61 -17.56 -21.02
CA VAL A 342 13.61 -16.48 -21.01
C VAL A 342 14.39 -16.38 -19.68
N PHE A 343 13.83 -16.85 -18.56
CA PHE A 343 14.53 -16.85 -17.27
C PHE A 343 15.47 -18.06 -17.11
N ARG A 344 15.38 -19.07 -17.97
CA ARG A 344 16.19 -20.29 -17.87
C ARG A 344 17.66 -20.04 -18.21
N ASP A 345 17.95 -19.08 -19.08
CA ASP A 345 19.32 -18.70 -19.44
C ASP A 345 20.12 -18.16 -18.23
N ILE A 346 19.44 -17.63 -17.21
CA ILE A 346 20.07 -17.20 -15.94
C ILE A 346 20.62 -18.40 -15.18
N LEU A 347 19.95 -19.55 -15.27
CA LEU A 347 20.37 -20.78 -14.60
C LEU A 347 21.74 -21.23 -15.11
N ASP A 348 21.98 -21.10 -16.42
CA ASP A 348 23.25 -21.49 -17.04
C ASP A 348 24.39 -20.52 -16.68
N LEU A 349 24.09 -19.23 -16.53
CA LEU A 349 25.06 -18.22 -16.10
C LEU A 349 25.42 -18.32 -14.62
N ALA A 350 24.47 -18.75 -13.79
CA ALA A 350 24.72 -19.00 -12.39
C ALA A 350 25.63 -20.22 -12.19
N ARG A 351 25.51 -21.25 -13.04
CA ARG A 351 26.23 -22.53 -12.90
C ARG A 351 27.75 -22.34 -12.87
N PRO A 352 28.47 -22.74 -11.80
CA PRO A 352 29.92 -22.79 -11.83
C PRO A 352 30.36 -23.82 -12.88
N LEU A 353 31.27 -23.45 -13.78
CA LEU A 353 31.87 -24.40 -14.73
C LEU A 353 32.53 -25.53 -13.93
N ARG A 354 31.91 -26.71 -13.91
CA ARG A 354 32.60 -27.94 -13.52
C ARG A 354 33.44 -28.35 -14.73
N TYR A 355 34.72 -28.65 -14.48
CA TYR A 355 35.79 -29.00 -15.43
C TYR A 355 36.67 -27.85 -15.92
N SER A 356 37.52 -27.37 -15.00
CA SER A 356 38.87 -26.92 -15.34
C SER A 356 39.84 -27.97 -14.79
N PHE A 357 40.62 -28.63 -15.66
CA PHE A 357 41.79 -29.41 -15.26
C PHE A 357 42.71 -28.47 -14.44
N GLY A 358 42.72 -28.61 -13.11
CA GLY A 358 43.53 -27.74 -12.24
C GLY A 358 42.90 -27.26 -10.92
N GLY A 359 41.69 -27.71 -10.55
CA GLY A 359 41.19 -27.56 -9.17
C GLY A 359 40.79 -26.14 -8.74
N VAL A 360 40.70 -25.17 -9.66
CA VAL A 360 40.22 -23.81 -9.35
C VAL A 360 38.73 -23.72 -9.70
N SER A 361 37.90 -23.55 -8.68
CA SER A 361 36.47 -23.21 -8.84
C SER A 361 36.36 -21.87 -9.58
N MET A 362 35.67 -21.85 -10.73
CA MET A 362 35.49 -20.63 -11.51
C MET A 362 34.43 -19.77 -10.83
N LYS A 363 34.82 -18.60 -10.32
CA LYS A 363 33.92 -17.62 -9.67
C LYS A 363 32.85 -17.17 -10.67
N VAL A 364 31.58 -17.13 -10.24
CA VAL A 364 30.49 -16.61 -11.06
C VAL A 364 30.74 -15.15 -11.44
N ASP A 365 30.55 -14.83 -12.72
CA ASP A 365 30.61 -13.47 -13.23
C ASP A 365 29.28 -12.76 -12.94
N TYR A 366 29.20 -12.13 -11.77
CA TYR A 366 28.02 -11.37 -11.36
C TYR A 366 27.71 -10.19 -12.29
N ASN A 367 28.68 -9.64 -13.01
CA ASN A 367 28.39 -8.59 -14.00
C ASN A 367 27.61 -9.16 -15.18
N ARG A 368 28.01 -10.34 -15.67
CA ARG A 368 27.29 -11.04 -16.74
C ARG A 368 25.90 -11.50 -16.27
N LEU A 369 25.81 -12.01 -15.03
CA LEU A 369 24.53 -12.40 -14.42
C LEU A 369 23.57 -11.21 -14.29
N SER A 370 24.03 -10.08 -13.76
CA SER A 370 23.22 -8.86 -13.61
C SER A 370 22.73 -8.32 -14.94
N LYS A 371 23.54 -8.37 -16.00
CA LYS A 371 23.12 -7.98 -17.36
C LYS A 371 22.02 -8.87 -17.90
N ALA A 372 22.16 -10.19 -17.78
CA ALA A 372 21.13 -11.14 -18.20
C ALA A 372 19.85 -10.96 -17.37
N PHE A 373 19.99 -10.72 -16.07
CA PHE A 373 18.87 -10.51 -15.18
C PHE A 373 18.10 -9.22 -15.51
N ALA A 374 18.80 -8.12 -15.79
CA ALA A 374 18.19 -6.87 -16.25
C ALA A 374 17.35 -7.07 -17.52
N LYS A 375 17.89 -7.83 -18.49
CA LYS A 375 17.18 -8.15 -19.74
C LYS A 375 15.85 -8.86 -19.49
N VAL A 376 15.83 -9.91 -18.67
CA VAL A 376 14.58 -10.66 -18.42
C VAL A 376 13.58 -9.87 -17.56
N LEU A 377 14.08 -9.04 -16.65
CA LEU A 377 13.26 -8.17 -15.80
C LEU A 377 12.57 -7.08 -16.63
N LYS A 378 13.25 -6.55 -17.65
CA LYS A 378 12.66 -5.64 -18.63
C LYS A 378 11.53 -6.29 -19.44
N ILE A 379 11.67 -7.56 -19.83
CA ILE A 379 10.63 -8.31 -20.58
C ILE A 379 9.33 -8.41 -19.77
N ILE A 380 9.42 -8.59 -18.45
CA ILE A 380 8.25 -8.66 -17.58
C ILE A 380 7.78 -7.27 -17.08
N GLU A 381 8.29 -6.18 -17.67
CA GLU A 381 7.96 -4.79 -17.33
C GLU A 381 8.28 -4.42 -15.87
N ASN A 382 9.26 -5.11 -15.28
CA ASN A 382 9.72 -4.83 -13.93
C ASN A 382 11.25 -4.68 -13.92
N PRO A 383 11.79 -3.67 -14.62
CA PRO A 383 13.21 -3.55 -14.89
C PRO A 383 14.05 -3.53 -13.61
N LEU A 384 15.30 -3.99 -13.75
CA LEU A 384 16.31 -3.87 -12.71
C LEU A 384 16.65 -2.38 -12.51
N VAL A 385 16.70 -1.94 -11.26
CA VAL A 385 17.13 -0.61 -10.86
C VAL A 385 18.44 -0.75 -10.08
N VAL A 386 19.45 -0.01 -10.51
CA VAL A 386 20.76 0.09 -9.87
C VAL A 386 20.83 1.44 -9.18
N LEU A 387 20.82 1.42 -7.85
CA LEU A 387 20.96 2.61 -7.02
C LEU A 387 22.41 2.75 -6.59
N TYR A 388 22.96 3.96 -6.68
CA TYR A 388 24.33 4.22 -6.26
C TYR A 388 24.50 5.60 -5.64
N ILE A 389 25.50 5.73 -4.77
CA ILE A 389 25.94 6.99 -4.15
C ILE A 389 27.40 7.19 -4.53
N GLY A 390 27.75 8.39 -5.00
CA GLY A 390 29.09 8.77 -5.44
C GLY A 390 29.36 8.40 -6.91
N GLY A 391 30.54 7.83 -7.18
CA GLY A 391 30.97 7.54 -8.55
C GLY A 391 30.06 6.52 -9.25
N ARG A 392 29.68 6.81 -10.50
CA ARG A 392 28.87 5.91 -11.33
C ARG A 392 29.51 4.51 -11.38
N PRO A 393 28.73 3.44 -11.16
CA PRO A 393 29.24 2.08 -11.26
C PRO A 393 29.90 1.84 -12.62
N THR A 394 31.04 1.15 -12.64
CA THR A 394 31.70 0.70 -13.89
C THR A 394 30.84 -0.32 -14.65
N PHE A 395 29.86 -0.91 -13.96
CA PHE A 395 28.81 -1.73 -14.54
C PHE A 395 27.89 -0.90 -15.46
N SER A 396 27.92 -1.19 -16.76
CA SER A 396 26.97 -0.62 -17.74
C SER A 396 25.94 -1.68 -18.18
N CYS A 397 24.66 -1.32 -18.18
CA CYS A 397 23.59 -2.21 -18.65
C CYS A 397 22.42 -1.41 -19.23
N VAL A 398 22.19 -1.51 -20.54
CA VAL A 398 21.12 -0.77 -21.23
C VAL A 398 19.70 -1.20 -20.85
N ASP A 399 19.56 -2.37 -20.23
CA ASP A 399 18.27 -2.91 -19.80
C ASP A 399 17.94 -2.62 -18.33
N ALA A 400 18.83 -1.91 -17.62
CA ALA A 400 18.65 -1.49 -16.24
C ALA A 400 18.47 0.04 -16.14
N ILE A 401 17.73 0.47 -15.13
CA ILE A 401 17.58 1.89 -14.77
C ILE A 401 18.67 2.22 -13.75
N PHE A 402 19.45 3.27 -14.02
CA PHE A 402 20.49 3.75 -13.11
C PHE A 402 20.00 4.98 -12.37
N VAL A 403 20.10 4.97 -11.05
CA VAL A 403 19.65 6.06 -10.17
C VAL A 403 20.83 6.52 -9.33
N ASP A 404 21.27 7.74 -9.61
CA ASP A 404 22.21 8.46 -8.76
C ASP A 404 21.47 9.04 -7.55
N MET A 405 21.69 8.45 -6.39
CA MET A 405 21.02 8.86 -5.15
C MET A 405 21.50 10.22 -4.63
N GLU A 406 22.64 10.74 -5.10
CA GLU A 406 23.09 12.11 -4.81
C GLU A 406 22.29 13.16 -5.58
N LEU A 407 21.77 12.80 -6.77
CA LEU A 407 20.99 13.69 -7.63
C LEU A 407 19.48 13.68 -7.31
N ILE A 408 18.97 12.62 -6.70
CA ILE A 408 17.59 12.59 -6.23
C ILE A 408 17.48 13.56 -5.05
N LEU A 409 16.65 14.59 -5.10
CA LEU A 409 16.44 15.54 -3.99
C LEU A 409 15.17 15.20 -3.21
N CYS A 410 14.10 14.83 -3.92
CA CYS A 410 12.80 14.47 -3.36
C CYS A 410 12.27 13.14 -3.92
N ARG A 411 11.14 12.68 -3.40
CA ARG A 411 10.50 11.43 -3.84
C ARG A 411 10.04 11.53 -5.28
N GLU A 412 9.50 12.69 -5.67
CA GLU A 412 8.96 12.97 -6.99
C GLU A 412 10.04 12.86 -8.07
N ASP A 413 11.30 13.26 -7.78
CA ASP A 413 12.43 13.06 -8.70
C ASP A 413 12.62 11.58 -9.05
N LEU A 414 12.57 10.72 -8.03
CA LEU A 414 12.74 9.29 -8.22
C LEU A 414 11.53 8.66 -8.92
N LEU A 415 10.31 9.11 -8.61
CA LEU A 415 9.12 8.68 -9.34
C LEU A 415 9.21 9.06 -10.82
N ASN A 416 9.67 10.28 -11.13
CA ASN A 416 9.87 10.72 -12.51
C ASN A 416 10.86 9.81 -13.24
N VAL A 417 12.01 9.47 -12.62
CA VAL A 417 12.99 8.54 -13.20
C VAL A 417 12.39 7.15 -13.44
N LEU A 418 11.58 6.64 -12.49
CA LEU A 418 10.99 5.30 -12.61
C LEU A 418 9.82 5.24 -13.59
N TYR A 419 9.05 6.32 -13.73
CA TYR A 419 7.89 6.40 -14.62
C TYR A 419 8.19 6.98 -16.00
N LEU A 420 9.36 7.56 -16.23
CA LEU A 420 9.82 8.01 -17.53
C LEU A 420 9.69 6.87 -18.55
N LYS A 421 8.56 6.88 -19.28
CA LYS A 421 8.37 6.14 -20.52
C LYS A 421 9.41 6.69 -21.47
N GLY A 422 10.34 5.82 -21.85
CA GLY A 422 11.57 6.15 -22.56
C GLY A 422 11.40 7.32 -23.53
N THR A 423 11.82 8.50 -23.07
CA THR A 423 12.12 9.62 -23.94
C THR A 423 13.60 9.87 -23.71
N GLU A 424 14.39 9.36 -24.64
CA GLU A 424 15.77 9.69 -24.95
C GLU A 424 16.67 10.05 -23.75
N CYS A 425 17.51 9.10 -23.33
CA CYS A 425 18.76 9.46 -22.68
C CYS A 425 19.51 10.42 -23.61
N VAL A 426 19.50 11.71 -23.29
CA VAL A 426 20.44 12.67 -23.85
C VAL A 426 21.82 12.20 -23.45
N GLN A 427 22.58 11.72 -24.43
CA GLN A 427 24.03 11.60 -24.33
C GLN A 427 24.58 13.00 -24.04
N GLN A 428 25.08 13.22 -22.83
CA GLN A 428 25.99 14.33 -22.55
C GLN A 428 27.35 13.75 -22.21
N ASP A 429 28.05 13.33 -23.27
CA ASP A 429 29.50 13.44 -23.32
C ASP A 429 29.84 14.88 -23.71
N SER A 430 30.18 15.72 -22.74
CA SER A 430 31.14 16.81 -22.97
C SER A 430 31.66 17.33 -21.64
N VAL A 431 32.95 17.09 -21.43
CA VAL A 431 33.83 17.76 -20.47
C VAL A 431 33.69 19.27 -20.62
N ILE A 432 33.40 19.98 -19.53
CA ILE A 432 33.67 21.41 -19.42
C ILE A 432 34.41 21.63 -18.09
N GLU A 433 35.70 21.96 -18.20
CA GLU A 433 36.52 22.51 -17.14
C GLU A 433 35.86 23.79 -16.59
N PHE A 434 35.61 23.81 -15.28
CA PHE A 434 35.28 25.06 -14.60
C PHE A 434 36.57 25.76 -14.20
N GLU A 435 37.02 26.72 -15.01
CA GLU A 435 37.92 27.77 -14.54
C GLU A 435 37.13 28.77 -13.67
N THR A 436 37.61 28.93 -12.45
CA THR A 436 37.22 29.94 -11.49
C THR A 436 37.65 31.33 -11.94
N LYS A 437 36.75 32.31 -11.90
CA LYS A 437 37.08 33.72 -11.58
C LYS A 437 35.84 34.59 -11.27
N HIS A 438 35.81 35.03 -10.01
CA HIS A 438 35.37 36.31 -9.45
C HIS A 438 34.18 37.06 -10.07
N LEU A 439 33.10 37.15 -9.27
CA LEU A 439 32.08 38.20 -9.34
C LEU A 439 32.52 39.40 -8.50
N GLY A 440 32.38 40.61 -9.05
CA GLY A 440 32.43 41.88 -8.33
C GLY A 440 31.38 42.85 -8.90
N ASP A 441 30.48 43.25 -8.02
CA ASP A 441 29.60 44.43 -7.95
C ASP A 441 28.55 44.81 -9.02
N GLU A 442 27.35 45.04 -8.45
CA GLU A 442 26.34 46.09 -8.67
C GLU A 442 25.88 46.45 -10.10
N ASN A 443 24.58 46.23 -10.39
CA ASN A 443 23.56 47.29 -10.35
C ASN A 443 22.16 46.86 -10.86
N VAL A 444 21.16 47.59 -10.34
CA VAL A 444 19.71 47.54 -10.56
C VAL A 444 19.29 47.97 -11.98
N SER A 445 18.20 47.38 -12.53
CA SER A 445 17.15 47.99 -13.40
C SER A 445 16.39 46.88 -14.15
N SER A 446 15.14 46.54 -13.79
CA SER A 446 13.83 47.10 -14.21
C SER A 446 13.20 46.50 -15.50
N CYS A 447 11.91 46.18 -15.35
CA CYS A 447 10.82 46.11 -16.34
C CYS A 447 10.64 44.90 -17.30
N ILE A 448 9.57 44.13 -17.00
CA ILE A 448 8.34 43.86 -17.80
C ILE A 448 8.51 43.45 -19.27
N ILE A 449 7.91 42.30 -19.64
CA ILE A 449 7.03 42.16 -20.82
C ILE A 449 5.94 41.10 -20.50
N GLU A 450 4.68 41.53 -20.69
CA GLU A 450 3.43 40.77 -20.65
C GLU A 450 3.20 39.92 -21.91
N SER A 451 2.07 39.19 -21.89
CA SER A 451 1.20 38.77 -23.01
C SER A 451 1.38 37.32 -23.49
N ASN A 452 0.35 36.52 -23.76
CA ASN A 452 -1.10 36.72 -23.69
C ASN A 452 -1.79 35.34 -23.68
N ILE A 453 -2.90 35.26 -22.95
CA ILE A 453 -3.89 34.18 -22.99
C ILE A 453 -4.79 34.39 -24.21
N HIS A 454 -5.13 33.32 -24.92
CA HIS A 454 -6.37 33.28 -25.72
C HIS A 454 -7.14 31.99 -25.45
N SER A 455 -8.32 32.18 -24.85
CA SER A 455 -9.40 31.21 -24.70
C SER A 455 -10.37 31.32 -25.88
N SER A 456 -10.91 30.18 -26.32
CA SER A 456 -12.11 30.14 -27.16
C SER A 456 -12.83 28.79 -27.03
N GLN A 457 -14.12 28.86 -26.71
CA GLN A 457 -15.18 27.85 -26.83
C GLN A 457 -16.46 28.65 -27.22
N PRO A 458 -17.60 28.02 -27.60
CA PRO A 458 -17.83 26.86 -28.46
C PRO A 458 -18.93 27.19 -29.53
N SER A 459 -19.19 26.29 -30.49
CA SER A 459 -20.47 26.28 -31.24
C SER A 459 -20.82 24.87 -31.76
N SER A 460 -22.07 24.69 -32.14
CA SER A 460 -22.96 23.57 -31.84
C SER A 460 -23.31 22.61 -33.00
N SER A 461 -23.95 21.50 -32.59
CA SER A 461 -24.92 20.61 -33.28
C SER A 461 -24.44 19.69 -34.41
N PHE A 462 -24.57 18.37 -34.19
CA PHE A 462 -25.33 17.45 -35.05
C PHE A 462 -25.74 16.19 -34.24
N ILE A 463 -26.96 15.72 -34.47
CA ILE A 463 -27.55 14.46 -33.99
C ILE A 463 -27.46 13.48 -35.17
N GLU A 464 -26.97 12.25 -34.95
CA GLU A 464 -27.70 10.98 -35.19
C GLU A 464 -26.78 9.75 -35.19
N GLU A 465 -27.31 8.73 -34.49
CA GLU A 465 -27.29 7.30 -34.79
C GLU A 465 -26.09 6.39 -34.46
N GLU A 466 -26.53 5.29 -33.87
CA GLU A 466 -25.85 4.20 -33.20
C GLU A 466 -25.50 3.13 -34.24
N GLN A 467 -24.21 2.79 -34.36
CA GLN A 467 -23.80 1.50 -34.93
C GLN A 467 -22.65 0.89 -34.13
N VAL A 468 -23.01 -0.21 -33.46
CA VAL A 468 -22.13 -1.19 -32.82
C VAL A 468 -21.16 -1.77 -33.83
N MET A 469 -19.85 -1.62 -33.60
CA MET A 469 -18.82 -2.51 -34.15
C MET A 469 -17.68 -2.64 -33.14
N GLU A 470 -17.52 -3.86 -32.63
CA GLU A 470 -16.38 -4.31 -31.83
C GLU A 470 -15.06 -4.06 -32.56
N ASN A 471 -14.07 -3.51 -31.85
CA ASN A 471 -12.66 -3.84 -32.03
C ASN A 471 -11.88 -3.47 -30.77
N GLY A 472 -11.09 -4.44 -30.29
CA GLY A 472 -10.40 -4.41 -29.00
C GLY A 472 -9.31 -3.35 -28.91
N HIS A 473 -9.56 -2.37 -28.05
CA HIS A 473 -8.55 -1.70 -27.26
C HIS A 473 -9.11 -1.62 -25.84
N GLU A 474 -8.40 -2.18 -24.86
CA GLU A 474 -8.72 -2.02 -23.44
C GLU A 474 -8.65 -0.54 -23.09
N ASP A 475 -9.82 0.09 -23.03
CA ASP A 475 -9.97 1.47 -22.57
C ASP A 475 -10.04 1.47 -21.04
N ILE A 476 -9.36 2.45 -20.47
CA ILE A 476 -9.11 2.60 -19.04
C ILE A 476 -10.40 3.07 -18.35
N CYS A 477 -10.84 2.30 -17.35
CA CYS A 477 -11.72 2.68 -16.25
C CYS A 477 -12.99 3.49 -16.58
N ASP A 478 -14.02 2.85 -17.16
CA ASP A 478 -15.38 3.38 -17.06
C ASP A 478 -16.02 3.00 -15.70
N LEU A 479 -15.48 3.58 -14.60
CA LEU A 479 -16.09 3.48 -13.27
C LEU A 479 -17.56 3.95 -13.32
N GLN A 480 -17.84 4.96 -14.14
CA GLN A 480 -19.15 5.58 -14.27
C GLN A 480 -20.15 4.62 -14.93
N GLY A 481 -19.74 3.90 -15.98
CA GLY A 481 -20.53 2.84 -16.63
C GLY A 481 -20.80 1.64 -15.73
N GLY A 482 -19.81 1.21 -14.94
CA GLY A 482 -19.96 0.15 -13.94
C GLY A 482 -20.97 0.52 -12.85
N TYR A 483 -20.87 1.73 -12.29
CA TYR A 483 -21.89 2.27 -11.38
C TYR A 483 -23.26 2.32 -12.05
N LYS A 484 -23.37 2.93 -13.24
CA LYS A 484 -24.63 3.10 -13.97
C LYS A 484 -25.34 1.78 -14.24
N THR A 485 -24.60 0.71 -14.57
CA THR A 485 -25.16 -0.62 -14.83
C THR A 485 -25.69 -1.30 -13.57
N VAL A 486 -24.96 -1.24 -12.45
CA VAL A 486 -25.42 -1.82 -11.16
C VAL A 486 -26.61 -1.04 -10.58
N TRP A 487 -26.65 0.28 -10.78
CA TRP A 487 -27.75 1.12 -10.31
C TRP A 487 -29.01 1.06 -11.20
N HIS A 488 -28.89 0.77 -12.50
CA HIS A 488 -30.05 0.57 -13.39
C HIS A 488 -30.67 -0.84 -13.27
N GLY A 489 -29.91 -1.86 -12.86
CA GLY A 489 -30.39 -3.23 -12.70
C GLY A 489 -31.24 -3.49 -11.45
N CYS A 490 -31.51 -2.48 -10.62
CA CYS A 490 -32.27 -2.62 -9.37
C CYS A 490 -33.41 -1.61 -9.32
N ASP A 491 -34.62 -2.09 -9.01
CA ASP A 491 -35.81 -1.30 -8.78
C ASP A 491 -35.57 -0.26 -7.68
N LEU A 492 -35.22 0.98 -8.08
CA LEU A 492 -35.13 2.15 -7.21
C LEU A 492 -36.51 2.79 -6.96
N SER A 493 -37.60 2.13 -7.34
CA SER A 493 -38.97 2.64 -7.26
C SER A 493 -39.51 2.75 -5.82
N SER A 494 -38.79 2.25 -4.80
CA SER A 494 -39.27 2.26 -3.41
C SER A 494 -38.54 3.25 -2.48
N LEU A 495 -37.53 4.00 -2.94
CA LEU A 495 -36.82 4.96 -2.10
C LEU A 495 -37.02 6.39 -2.62
N ASP A 496 -38.11 7.01 -2.16
CA ASP A 496 -38.43 8.38 -2.52
C ASP A 496 -37.49 9.36 -1.76
N LYS A 497 -36.39 9.75 -2.42
CA LYS A 497 -35.47 10.80 -1.96
C LYS A 497 -36.19 12.10 -1.61
N SER A 498 -37.32 12.38 -2.26
CA SER A 498 -38.14 13.55 -1.95
C SER A 498 -38.90 13.38 -0.64
N ALA A 499 -39.38 12.17 -0.33
CA ALA A 499 -40.03 11.86 0.94
C ALA A 499 -39.07 11.97 2.13
N MET A 500 -37.81 11.53 2.01
CA MET A 500 -36.83 11.65 3.10
C MET A 500 -36.51 13.12 3.38
N LYS A 501 -36.20 13.92 2.34
CA LYS A 501 -35.98 15.37 2.47
C LYS A 501 -37.21 16.09 3.03
N PHE A 502 -38.40 15.77 2.52
CA PHE A 502 -39.66 16.31 2.99
C PHE A 502 -39.93 15.98 4.46
N ASN A 503 -39.70 14.74 4.87
CA ASN A 503 -39.87 14.29 6.26
C ASN A 503 -38.86 14.96 7.21
N THR A 504 -37.60 15.20 6.79
CA THR A 504 -36.64 15.95 7.61
C THR A 504 -36.98 17.42 7.71
N GLU A 505 -37.33 18.08 6.61
CA GLU A 505 -37.73 19.49 6.61
C GLU A 505 -39.00 19.71 7.44
N LEU A 506 -39.97 18.81 7.33
CA LEU A 506 -41.20 18.84 8.12
C LEU A 506 -40.89 18.68 9.62
N LEU A 507 -40.01 17.75 9.97
CA LEU A 507 -39.69 17.47 11.36
C LEU A 507 -38.80 18.55 11.99
N ILE A 508 -37.90 19.17 11.23
CA ILE A 508 -37.20 20.40 11.62
C ILE A 508 -38.22 21.50 11.90
N ARG A 509 -39.17 21.75 10.99
CA ARG A 509 -40.20 22.79 11.18
C ARG A 509 -41.08 22.52 12.41
N VAL A 510 -41.43 21.26 12.66
CA VAL A 510 -42.20 20.87 13.85
C VAL A 510 -41.39 21.07 15.14
N LEU A 511 -40.11 20.71 15.14
CA LEU A 511 -39.21 20.94 16.28
C LEU A 511 -38.97 22.44 16.53
N ASP A 512 -38.76 23.23 15.47
CA ASP A 512 -38.58 24.69 15.55
C ASP A 512 -39.83 25.37 16.12
N ALA A 513 -41.02 24.93 15.68
CA ALA A 513 -42.30 25.43 16.18
C ALA A 513 -42.55 25.09 17.66
N GLU A 514 -42.20 23.88 18.11
CA GLU A 514 -42.35 23.50 19.52
C GLU A 514 -41.30 24.16 20.43
N ILE A 515 -40.06 24.35 19.96
CA ILE A 515 -39.06 25.14 20.71
C ILE A 515 -39.52 26.60 20.84
N THR A 516 -40.05 27.19 19.77
CA THR A 516 -40.59 28.56 19.80
C THR A 516 -41.74 28.68 20.80
N LYS A 517 -42.61 27.66 20.87
CA LYS A 517 -43.73 27.58 21.80
C LYS A 517 -43.29 27.36 23.25
N LEU A 518 -42.21 26.62 23.49
CA LEU A 518 -41.60 26.45 24.80
C LEU A 518 -40.88 27.72 25.27
N ASN A 519 -40.18 28.43 24.37
CA ASN A 519 -39.58 29.73 24.66
C ASN A 519 -40.62 30.81 25.02
N LEU A 520 -41.82 30.75 24.44
CA LEU A 520 -42.94 31.63 24.79
C LEU A 520 -43.57 31.31 26.16
N ASN A 521 -43.43 30.08 26.64
CA ASN A 521 -44.02 29.59 27.88
C ASN A 521 -43.03 29.47 29.05
N ALA A 522 -41.74 29.74 28.83
CA ALA A 522 -40.68 29.61 29.82
C ALA A 522 -40.75 30.72 30.89
N THR A 523 -41.66 30.58 31.87
CA THR A 523 -41.60 31.34 33.12
C THR A 523 -40.60 30.69 34.10
N SER A 524 -39.36 31.17 34.06
CA SER A 524 -38.34 31.12 35.13
C SER A 524 -37.93 29.77 35.76
N GLY A 525 -38.20 28.62 35.14
CA GLY A 525 -37.69 27.31 35.59
C GLY A 525 -36.26 27.04 35.09
N THR A 526 -35.32 26.68 35.97
CA THR A 526 -33.93 26.33 35.60
C THR A 526 -33.82 25.03 34.78
N GLU A 527 -34.82 24.15 34.85
CA GLU A 527 -34.90 22.92 34.04
C GLU A 527 -35.36 23.22 32.61
N ASP A 528 -36.32 24.14 32.42
CA ASP A 528 -36.82 24.55 31.10
C ASP A 528 -35.73 25.20 30.25
N LEU A 529 -34.84 25.99 30.87
CA LEU A 529 -33.72 26.63 30.15
C LEU A 529 -32.65 25.62 29.70
N LYS A 530 -32.35 24.64 30.56
CA LYS A 530 -31.39 23.56 30.23
C LYS A 530 -31.95 22.66 29.11
N PHE A 531 -33.26 22.47 29.11
CA PHE A 531 -34.02 21.75 28.08
C PHE A 531 -33.99 22.47 26.72
N VAL A 532 -34.24 23.79 26.69
CA VAL A 532 -34.16 24.59 25.46
C VAL A 532 -32.77 24.49 24.82
N ILE A 533 -31.72 24.57 25.63
CA ILE A 533 -30.33 24.45 25.16
C ILE A 533 -30.04 23.04 24.59
N GLU A 534 -30.59 21.97 25.17
CA GLU A 534 -30.42 20.61 24.67
C GLU A 534 -31.19 20.35 23.36
N ALA A 535 -32.38 20.94 23.23
CA ALA A 535 -33.19 20.89 22.02
C ALA A 535 -32.54 21.67 20.86
N GLU A 536 -32.04 22.89 21.13
CA GLU A 536 -31.27 23.70 20.17
C GLU A 536 -30.02 22.96 19.67
N ASN A 537 -29.25 22.34 20.59
CA ASN A 537 -28.08 21.52 20.22
C ASN A 537 -28.44 20.29 19.37
N THR A 538 -29.60 19.68 19.61
CA THR A 538 -30.06 18.51 18.84
C THR A 538 -30.50 18.93 17.43
N ILE A 539 -31.18 20.06 17.30
CA ILE A 539 -31.53 20.66 16.00
C ILE A 539 -30.28 21.03 15.21
N ASP A 540 -29.29 21.66 15.84
CA ASP A 540 -28.05 22.03 15.16
C ASP A 540 -27.26 20.80 14.68
N LYS A 541 -27.23 19.73 15.48
CA LYS A 541 -26.65 18.44 15.04
C LYS A 541 -27.42 17.82 13.87
N LEU A 542 -28.75 17.89 13.86
CA LEU A 542 -29.59 17.42 12.75
C LEU A 542 -29.39 18.25 11.48
N LYS A 543 -29.26 19.58 11.61
CA LYS A 543 -28.94 20.50 10.51
C LYS A 543 -27.54 20.21 9.95
N GLN A 544 -26.54 20.01 10.81
CA GLN A 544 -25.18 19.63 10.41
C GLN A 544 -25.13 18.26 9.75
N PHE A 545 -25.87 17.27 10.26
CA PHE A 545 -26.00 15.95 9.66
C PHE A 545 -26.61 16.03 8.24
N LEU A 546 -27.66 16.83 8.07
CA LEU A 546 -28.26 17.12 6.76
C LEU A 546 -27.26 17.79 5.81
N ILE A 547 -26.52 18.79 6.29
CA ILE A 547 -25.53 19.48 5.45
C ILE A 547 -24.41 18.51 5.05
N ALA A 548 -23.88 17.71 5.98
CA ALA A 548 -22.81 16.76 5.72
C ALA A 548 -23.22 15.63 4.75
N HIS A 549 -24.44 15.11 4.88
CA HIS A 549 -24.93 14.03 4.00
C HIS A 549 -25.55 14.53 2.69
N ALA A 550 -26.19 15.70 2.66
CA ALA A 550 -26.66 16.29 1.42
C ALA A 550 -25.47 16.62 0.51
N PHE A 551 -24.35 17.13 1.05
CA PHE A 551 -23.16 17.46 0.25
C PHE A 551 -22.46 16.21 -0.32
N LYS A 552 -22.34 15.14 0.48
CA LYS A 552 -21.67 13.89 0.03
C LYS A 552 -22.51 13.05 -0.93
N ILE A 553 -23.83 13.05 -0.80
CA ILE A 553 -24.73 12.32 -1.73
C ILE A 553 -24.86 13.05 -3.07
N TRP A 554 -24.70 14.39 -3.10
CA TRP A 554 -24.78 15.18 -4.33
C TRP A 554 -23.50 15.14 -5.17
N HIS A 555 -22.33 14.96 -4.56
CA HIS A 555 -21.04 14.86 -5.25
C HIS A 555 -20.69 13.43 -5.73
N ALA A 556 -21.53 12.44 -5.44
CA ALA A 556 -21.39 11.06 -5.92
C ALA A 556 -22.07 10.81 -7.29
N TYR A 557 -22.40 11.88 -8.02
CA TYR A 557 -22.98 11.86 -9.37
C TYR A 557 -22.03 12.47 -10.39
#